data_AF-A0A956QXL4-F1
#
_entry.id   AF-A0A956QXL4-F1
#
_cell.length_a   1.000
_cell.length_b   1.000
_cell.length_c   1.000
_cell.angle_alpha   90.00
_cell.angle_beta   90.00
_cell.angle_gamma   90.00
#
_symmetry.space_group_name_H-M   'P 1'
#
loop_
_entity.id
_entity.type
_entity.pdbx_description
1 polymer ?
#
loop_
_entity_poly.entity_id
_entity_poly.type
_entity_poly.pdbx_seq_one_letter_code
_entity_poly.pdbx_strand_id
1 'polypeptide(L)'
;MLKLEMMHSEDDTEILDAFVQYLELGKLSNARWYIASFLSRQSTPSSRKATLESIFLNGLGDETIRYWSIIGIARVAGNLACEPLSRLALDESIELESRANAINQLALLSNQPFNRGLDRDPGNWKEAQLRTDELRRWIDHGFPLGDGLAPPPRDSSLDQPTTPLESAVSDLDRQLARIRFADPVNETNPANYLTLAGDSDIARIKRRWNLPGNYLEFLTRFSPFNLTCTLRLPRVESDLWLCGAGNLMDEQVGFAIDRETGDNLEDWPQNLVVIGQAFGDPFALDLSRAKGSEAPILTAEHGCGVWEFIEYAPSFLSFLKKIRVRD
;
A
#
# COMPACT_ATOMS: atom_id res chain seq x y z
N MET A 1 9.58 12.23 24.89
CA MET A 1 9.38 11.07 24.01
C MET A 1 10.43 10.03 24.40
N LEU A 2 10.08 9.12 25.32
CA LEU A 2 10.98 8.06 25.79
C LEU A 2 10.96 6.94 24.75
N LYS A 3 12.15 6.61 24.20
CA LYS A 3 12.36 5.37 23.45
C LYS A 3 12.37 4.23 24.47
N LEU A 4 11.31 3.41 24.48
CA LEU A 4 11.33 2.11 25.12
C LEU A 4 12.02 1.13 24.16
N GLU A 5 13.30 0.85 24.44
CA GLU A 5 14.05 -0.22 23.79
C GLU A 5 13.56 -1.60 24.29
N MET A 6 13.80 -2.63 23.48
CA MET A 6 13.19 -3.97 23.52
C MET A 6 13.31 -4.71 24.88
N MET A 7 12.20 -5.37 25.26
CA MET A 7 11.97 -6.15 26.50
C MET A 7 12.68 -7.52 26.48
N HIS A 8 13.54 -7.83 27.46
CA HIS A 8 14.28 -9.11 27.60
C HIS A 8 14.53 -9.64 29.05
N SER A 9 13.80 -9.26 30.11
CA SER A 9 14.05 -9.75 31.50
C SER A 9 12.82 -9.82 32.44
N GLU A 10 12.98 -10.35 33.67
CA GLU A 10 11.91 -10.47 34.70
C GLU A 10 11.25 -9.13 35.08
N ASP A 11 11.97 -8.00 34.98
CA ASP A 11 11.44 -6.63 35.15
C ASP A 11 10.32 -6.29 34.14
N ASP A 12 10.20 -7.05 33.05
CA ASP A 12 9.21 -6.82 32.00
C ASP A 12 7.80 -7.28 32.39
N THR A 13 7.67 -8.12 33.42
CA THR A 13 6.36 -8.61 33.89
C THR A 13 5.61 -7.56 34.71
N GLU A 14 6.30 -6.79 35.54
CA GLU A 14 5.70 -5.69 36.31
C GLU A 14 5.26 -4.54 35.40
N ILE A 15 6.05 -4.22 34.37
CA ILE A 15 5.70 -3.20 33.37
C ILE A 15 4.44 -3.59 32.60
N LEU A 16 4.34 -4.87 32.18
CA LEU A 16 3.16 -5.37 31.49
C LEU A 16 1.92 -5.31 32.39
N ASP A 17 2.05 -5.65 33.67
CA ASP A 17 0.94 -5.57 34.62
C ASP A 17 0.50 -4.13 34.88
N ALA A 18 1.44 -3.19 34.95
CA ALA A 18 1.13 -1.77 35.02
C ALA A 18 0.41 -1.27 33.76
N PHE A 19 0.82 -1.72 32.57
CA PHE A 19 0.16 -1.38 31.31
C PHE A 19 -1.24 -1.97 31.21
N VAL A 20 -1.41 -3.24 31.58
CA VAL A 20 -2.72 -3.91 31.67
C VAL A 20 -3.65 -3.14 32.62
N GLN A 21 -3.18 -2.86 33.83
CA GLN A 21 -3.97 -2.12 34.82
C GLN A 21 -4.31 -0.70 34.34
N TYR A 22 -3.38 -0.02 33.67
CA TYR A 22 -3.62 1.31 33.15
C TYR A 22 -4.59 1.32 31.96
N LEU A 23 -4.63 0.27 31.13
CA LEU A 23 -5.64 0.16 30.08
C LEU A 23 -7.05 0.10 30.67
N GLU A 24 -7.24 -0.59 31.79
CA GLU A 24 -8.55 -0.75 32.42
C GLU A 24 -8.96 0.47 33.26
N LEU A 25 -8.03 1.06 34.00
CA LEU A 25 -8.33 2.08 35.03
C LEU A 25 -7.83 3.49 34.69
N GLY A 26 -6.99 3.62 33.66
CA GLY A 26 -6.38 4.88 33.26
C GLY A 26 -7.42 5.91 32.79
N LYS A 27 -7.16 7.19 33.07
CA LYS A 27 -8.06 8.30 32.69
C LYS A 27 -7.59 9.10 31.48
N LEU A 28 -6.33 8.93 31.07
CA LEU A 28 -5.76 9.68 29.95
C LEU A 28 -5.90 8.87 28.66
N SER A 29 -6.83 9.28 27.79
CA SER A 29 -7.13 8.57 26.54
C SER A 29 -5.88 8.35 25.67
N ASN A 30 -5.03 9.36 25.51
CA ASN A 30 -3.80 9.25 24.71
C ASN A 30 -2.82 8.21 25.26
N ALA A 31 -2.71 8.09 26.59
CA ALA A 31 -1.84 7.09 27.20
C ALA A 31 -2.42 5.67 27.02
N ARG A 32 -3.74 5.51 27.18
CA ARG A 32 -4.42 4.23 26.92
C ARG A 32 -4.27 3.81 25.46
N TRP A 33 -4.50 4.74 24.53
CA TRP A 33 -4.32 4.51 23.09
C TRP A 33 -2.89 4.04 22.78
N TYR A 34 -1.88 4.73 23.33
CA TYR A 34 -0.48 4.38 23.12
C TYR A 34 -0.15 2.98 23.68
N ILE A 35 -0.59 2.69 24.91
CA ILE A 35 -0.36 1.39 25.53
C ILE A 35 -1.06 0.28 24.74
N ALA A 36 -2.31 0.48 24.30
CA ALA A 36 -3.04 -0.51 23.51
C ALA A 36 -2.34 -0.78 22.18
N SER A 37 -1.88 0.27 21.49
CA SER A 37 -1.07 0.16 20.28
C SER A 37 0.19 -0.66 20.51
N PHE A 38 0.93 -0.33 21.58
CA PHE A 38 2.15 -1.05 21.95
C PHE A 38 1.86 -2.53 22.20
N LEU A 39 0.90 -2.86 23.07
CA LEU A 39 0.58 -4.25 23.44
C LEU A 39 0.06 -5.07 22.25
N SER A 40 -0.72 -4.48 21.34
CA SER A 40 -1.21 -5.19 20.14
C SER A 40 -0.07 -5.64 19.21
N ARG A 41 1.09 -4.98 19.28
CA ARG A 41 2.26 -5.22 18.43
C ARG A 41 3.35 -6.05 19.10
N GLN A 42 3.26 -6.33 20.40
CA GLN A 42 4.26 -7.13 21.11
C GLN A 42 4.01 -8.64 21.01
N SER A 43 5.09 -9.41 20.97
CA SER A 43 5.02 -10.87 21.12
C SER A 43 4.43 -11.22 22.49
N THR A 44 3.37 -12.03 22.48
CA THR A 44 2.64 -12.39 23.70
C THR A 44 3.19 -13.68 24.28
N PRO A 45 3.77 -13.68 25.49
CA PRO A 45 4.12 -14.91 26.18
C PRO A 45 2.85 -15.74 26.47
N SER A 46 2.94 -17.07 26.33
CA SER A 46 1.80 -17.96 26.55
C SER A 46 1.14 -17.78 27.92
N SER A 47 1.92 -17.43 28.95
CA SER A 47 1.44 -17.17 30.32
C SER A 47 0.51 -15.96 30.46
N ARG A 48 0.52 -15.03 29.49
CA ARG A 48 -0.25 -13.77 29.52
C ARG A 48 -1.31 -13.70 28.42
N LYS A 49 -1.41 -14.75 27.60
CA LYS A 49 -2.34 -14.83 26.47
C LYS A 49 -3.79 -14.57 26.91
N ALA A 50 -4.25 -15.26 27.96
CA ALA A 50 -5.63 -15.15 28.44
C ALA A 50 -5.96 -13.75 28.97
N THR A 51 -5.02 -13.12 29.68
CA THR A 51 -5.18 -11.76 30.22
C THR A 51 -5.31 -10.75 29.08
N LEU A 52 -4.40 -10.78 28.10
CA LEU A 52 -4.44 -9.88 26.96
C LEU A 52 -5.66 -10.12 26.06
N GLU A 53 -6.06 -11.38 25.89
CA GLU A 53 -7.29 -11.74 25.18
C GLU A 53 -8.51 -11.08 25.82
N SER A 54 -8.66 -11.19 27.15
CA SER A 54 -9.75 -10.56 27.88
C SER A 54 -9.75 -9.03 27.73
N ILE A 55 -8.58 -8.41 27.81
CA ILE A 55 -8.44 -6.95 27.71
C ILE A 55 -8.85 -6.46 26.32
N PHE A 56 -8.33 -7.09 25.26
CA PHE A 56 -8.66 -6.69 23.91
C PHE A 56 -10.12 -7.01 23.56
N LEU A 57 -10.67 -8.12 24.06
CA LEU A 57 -12.09 -8.41 23.87
C LEU A 57 -12.98 -7.34 24.51
N ASN A 58 -12.68 -6.93 25.74
CA ASN A 58 -13.38 -5.83 26.41
C ASN A 58 -13.16 -4.50 25.68
N GLY A 59 -11.95 -4.28 25.19
CA GLY A 59 -11.54 -3.07 24.46
C GLY A 59 -12.28 -2.85 23.14
N LEU A 60 -12.91 -3.88 22.55
CA LEU A 60 -13.78 -3.71 21.38
C LEU A 60 -14.95 -2.75 21.66
N GLY A 61 -15.43 -2.70 22.91
CA GLY A 61 -16.49 -1.78 23.34
C GLY A 61 -16.01 -0.36 23.67
N ASP A 62 -14.70 -0.13 23.75
CA ASP A 62 -14.12 1.14 24.21
C ASP A 62 -13.58 1.97 23.04
N GLU A 63 -14.26 3.06 22.69
CA GLU A 63 -13.91 3.97 21.59
C GLU A 63 -12.44 4.46 21.62
N THR A 64 -11.82 4.55 22.80
CA THR A 64 -10.43 5.01 22.93
C THR A 64 -9.43 3.98 22.43
N ILE A 65 -9.68 2.69 22.67
CA ILE A 65 -8.72 1.62 22.42
C ILE A 65 -9.22 0.58 21.40
N ARG A 66 -10.45 0.72 20.90
CA ARG A 66 -11.12 -0.22 19.99
C ARG A 66 -10.27 -0.58 18.79
N TYR A 67 -9.73 0.42 18.09
CA TYR A 67 -8.90 0.21 16.91
C TYR A 67 -7.71 -0.73 17.19
N TRP A 68 -6.99 -0.51 18.29
CA TRP A 68 -5.86 -1.36 18.68
C TRP A 68 -6.30 -2.69 19.26
N SER A 69 -7.47 -2.72 19.89
CA SER A 69 -8.07 -3.93 20.45
C SER A 69 -8.49 -4.91 19.36
N ILE A 70 -8.94 -4.41 18.19
CA ILE A 70 -9.20 -5.22 16.99
C ILE A 70 -7.93 -5.96 16.53
N ILE A 71 -6.80 -5.26 16.44
CA ILE A 71 -5.51 -5.84 16.06
C ILE A 71 -5.03 -6.82 17.15
N GLY A 72 -5.14 -6.41 18.42
CA GLY A 72 -4.71 -7.20 19.56
C GLY A 72 -5.47 -8.52 19.69
N ILE A 73 -6.80 -8.49 19.58
CA ILE A 73 -7.61 -9.72 19.69
C ILE A 73 -7.35 -10.66 18.51
N ALA A 74 -7.22 -10.15 17.28
CA ALA A 74 -6.87 -10.96 16.12
C ALA A 74 -5.55 -11.71 16.34
N ARG A 75 -4.53 -10.99 16.85
CA ARG A 75 -3.23 -11.59 17.14
C ARG A 75 -3.27 -12.63 18.26
N VAL A 76 -3.92 -12.30 19.38
CA VAL A 76 -3.87 -13.12 20.59
C VAL A 76 -4.82 -14.31 20.47
N ALA A 77 -6.06 -14.10 20.03
CA ALA A 77 -7.08 -15.15 19.96
C ALA A 77 -7.07 -15.92 18.61
N GLY A 78 -6.45 -15.37 17.56
CA GLY A 78 -6.46 -15.97 16.23
C GLY A 78 -7.88 -16.12 15.71
N ASN A 79 -8.22 -17.29 15.18
CA ASN A 79 -9.54 -17.56 14.59
C ASN A 79 -10.71 -17.42 15.59
N LEU A 80 -10.46 -17.48 16.90
CA LEU A 80 -11.49 -17.21 17.91
C LEU A 80 -11.94 -15.74 17.90
N ALA A 81 -11.14 -14.82 17.34
CA ALA A 81 -11.52 -13.43 17.15
C ALA A 81 -12.54 -13.23 16.01
N CYS A 82 -12.75 -14.21 15.13
CA CYS A 82 -13.59 -14.03 13.94
C CYS A 82 -15.02 -13.61 14.28
N GLU A 83 -15.63 -14.24 15.30
CA GLU A 83 -16.99 -13.91 15.71
C GLU A 83 -17.13 -12.49 16.29
N PRO A 84 -16.37 -12.08 17.33
CA PRO A 84 -16.50 -10.72 17.87
C PRO A 84 -16.12 -9.64 16.85
N LEU A 85 -15.11 -9.86 16.01
CA LEU A 85 -14.75 -8.90 14.96
C LEU A 85 -15.81 -8.79 13.87
N SER A 86 -16.49 -9.90 13.53
CA SER A 86 -17.59 -9.89 12.56
C SER A 86 -18.79 -9.08 13.05
N ARG A 87 -19.13 -9.19 14.35
CA ARG A 87 -20.19 -8.37 14.94
C ARG A 87 -19.84 -6.88 14.86
N LEU A 88 -18.60 -6.53 15.22
CA LEU A 88 -18.12 -5.15 15.17
C LEU A 88 -18.12 -4.60 13.74
N ALA A 89 -17.65 -5.38 12.76
CA ALA A 89 -17.61 -4.98 11.35
C ALA A 89 -19.00 -4.67 10.76
N LEU A 90 -20.03 -5.42 11.20
CA LEU A 90 -21.41 -5.31 10.71
C LEU A 90 -22.28 -4.33 11.50
N ASP A 91 -21.78 -3.79 12.62
CA ASP A 91 -22.50 -2.81 13.44
C ASP A 91 -22.32 -1.39 12.90
N GLU A 92 -23.34 -0.87 12.23
CA GLU A 92 -23.34 0.48 11.62
C GLU A 92 -23.28 1.62 12.64
N SER A 93 -23.42 1.34 13.95
CA SER A 93 -23.22 2.35 15.00
C SER A 93 -21.74 2.59 15.32
N ILE A 94 -20.85 1.71 14.89
CA ILE A 94 -19.40 1.81 15.08
C ILE A 94 -18.79 2.68 13.98
N GLU A 95 -17.75 3.46 14.30
CA GLU A 95 -17.06 4.26 13.29
C GLU A 95 -16.50 3.41 12.13
N LEU A 96 -16.57 3.97 10.92
CA LEU A 96 -16.14 3.34 9.68
C LEU A 96 -14.71 2.80 9.77
N GLU A 97 -13.77 3.56 10.36
CA GLU A 97 -12.37 3.15 10.50
C GLU A 97 -12.22 1.84 11.29
N SER A 98 -12.94 1.70 12.42
CA SER A 98 -12.91 0.48 13.23
C SER A 98 -13.57 -0.70 12.50
N ARG A 99 -14.67 -0.46 11.78
CA ARG A 99 -15.32 -1.50 10.96
C ARG A 99 -14.43 -1.97 9.83
N ALA A 100 -13.77 -1.05 9.13
CA ALA A 100 -12.80 -1.34 8.08
C ALA A 100 -11.61 -2.13 8.62
N ASN A 101 -11.05 -1.72 9.77
CA ASN A 101 -9.95 -2.43 10.41
C ASN A 101 -10.36 -3.86 10.82
N ALA A 102 -11.57 -4.04 11.37
CA ALA A 102 -12.09 -5.38 11.69
C ALA A 102 -12.21 -6.26 10.44
N ILE A 103 -12.73 -5.73 9.33
CA ILE A 103 -12.80 -6.45 8.05
C ILE A 103 -11.39 -6.81 7.55
N ASN A 104 -10.43 -5.90 7.68
CA ASN A 104 -9.04 -6.19 7.31
C ASN A 104 -8.43 -7.30 8.17
N GLN A 105 -8.62 -7.28 9.50
CA GLN A 105 -8.15 -8.36 10.36
C GLN A 105 -8.84 -9.70 10.05
N LEU A 106 -10.14 -9.69 9.76
CA LEU A 106 -10.88 -10.87 9.34
C LEU A 106 -10.33 -11.46 8.04
N ALA A 107 -9.95 -10.61 7.07
CA ALA A 107 -9.29 -11.06 5.85
C ALA A 107 -8.01 -11.84 6.18
N LEU A 108 -7.15 -11.29 7.03
CA LEU A 108 -5.88 -11.90 7.42
C LEU A 108 -6.05 -13.21 8.20
N LEU A 109 -6.98 -13.26 9.15
CA LEU A 109 -7.23 -14.45 9.97
C LEU A 109 -7.80 -15.62 9.16
N SER A 110 -8.68 -15.30 8.21
CA SER A 110 -9.44 -16.31 7.47
C SER A 110 -8.89 -16.59 6.09
N ASN A 111 -7.87 -15.85 5.65
CA ASN A 111 -7.39 -15.83 4.27
C ASN A 111 -8.51 -15.57 3.24
N GLN A 112 -9.54 -14.81 3.64
CA GLN A 112 -10.60 -14.36 2.76
C GLN A 112 -10.23 -12.99 2.19
N PRO A 113 -10.42 -12.75 0.87
CA PRO A 113 -9.96 -11.52 0.24
C PRO A 113 -10.95 -10.36 0.42
N PHE A 114 -11.41 -10.11 1.66
CA PHE A 114 -12.34 -9.01 1.96
C PHE A 114 -11.72 -7.63 1.77
N ASN A 115 -10.40 -7.54 1.80
CA ASN A 115 -9.60 -6.33 1.62
C ASN A 115 -9.05 -6.15 0.19
N ARG A 116 -9.40 -7.03 -0.76
CA ARG A 116 -8.85 -7.00 -2.13
C ARG A 116 -9.06 -5.66 -2.83
N GLY A 117 -8.02 -5.14 -3.49
CA GLY A 117 -8.09 -3.89 -4.25
C GLY A 117 -8.41 -2.66 -3.41
N LEU A 118 -8.31 -2.75 -2.08
CA LEU A 118 -8.43 -1.62 -1.17
C LEU A 118 -7.05 -1.16 -0.71
N ASP A 119 -7.01 0.06 -0.18
CA ASP A 119 -5.81 0.65 0.41
C ASP A 119 -5.27 -0.25 1.55
N ARG A 120 -3.96 -0.20 1.80
CA ARG A 120 -3.35 -0.96 2.90
C ARG A 120 -3.79 -0.46 4.26
N ASP A 121 -4.05 0.83 4.37
CA ASP A 121 -4.58 1.44 5.58
C ASP A 121 -6.13 1.41 5.54
N PRO A 122 -6.80 0.62 6.41
CA PRO A 122 -8.24 0.61 6.50
C PRO A 122 -8.86 1.96 6.85
N GLY A 123 -8.08 2.92 7.41
CA GLY A 123 -8.55 4.28 7.65
C GLY A 123 -8.89 5.07 6.37
N ASN A 124 -8.36 4.64 5.23
CA ASN A 124 -8.65 5.25 3.92
C ASN A 124 -9.85 4.61 3.20
N TRP A 125 -10.48 3.59 3.80
CA TRP A 125 -11.59 2.88 3.17
C TRP A 125 -12.88 3.69 3.26
N LYS A 126 -13.74 3.52 2.27
CA LYS A 126 -15.07 4.13 2.18
C LYS A 126 -16.13 3.10 2.57
N GLU A 127 -17.26 3.56 3.12
CA GLU A 127 -18.38 2.69 3.50
C GLU A 127 -18.81 1.74 2.36
N ALA A 128 -18.93 2.27 1.14
CA ALA A 128 -19.32 1.49 -0.05
C ALA A 128 -18.30 0.40 -0.46
N GLN A 129 -17.08 0.45 0.08
CA GLN A 129 -16.04 -0.56 -0.17
C GLN A 129 -16.09 -1.71 0.85
N LEU A 130 -16.84 -1.56 1.96
CA LEU A 130 -16.98 -2.61 2.96
C LEU A 130 -17.81 -3.76 2.38
N ARG A 131 -17.18 -4.92 2.24
CA ARG A 131 -17.79 -6.13 1.65
C ARG A 131 -18.71 -6.87 2.63
N THR A 132 -19.63 -6.13 3.25
CA THR A 132 -20.50 -6.63 4.32
C THR A 132 -21.38 -7.80 3.88
N ASP A 133 -21.81 -7.86 2.62
CA ASP A 133 -22.60 -8.98 2.09
C ASP A 133 -21.78 -10.25 1.86
N GLU A 134 -20.49 -10.12 1.50
CA GLU A 134 -19.57 -11.26 1.48
C GLU A 134 -19.28 -11.74 2.89
N LEU A 135 -19.09 -10.81 3.82
CA LEU A 135 -18.85 -11.10 5.22
C LEU A 135 -20.04 -11.85 5.86
N ARG A 136 -21.28 -11.38 5.65
CA ARG A 136 -22.50 -12.07 6.11
C ARG A 136 -22.59 -13.50 5.61
N ARG A 137 -22.38 -13.71 4.31
CA ARG A 137 -22.37 -15.05 3.72
C ARG A 137 -21.27 -15.92 4.34
N TRP A 138 -20.07 -15.39 4.55
CA TRP A 138 -18.98 -16.13 5.17
C TRP A 138 -19.30 -16.54 6.63
N ILE A 139 -19.96 -15.65 7.39
CA ILE A 139 -20.47 -15.95 8.74
C ILE A 139 -21.50 -17.08 8.70
N ASP A 140 -22.46 -17.04 7.78
CA ASP A 140 -23.50 -18.06 7.64
C ASP A 140 -22.94 -19.47 7.34
N HIS A 141 -21.73 -19.55 6.78
CA HIS A 141 -21.02 -20.80 6.51
C HIS A 141 -20.08 -21.24 7.64
N GLY A 142 -20.09 -20.54 8.79
CA GLY A 142 -19.31 -20.93 9.97
C GLY A 142 -17.83 -20.58 9.89
N PHE A 143 -17.50 -19.45 9.26
CA PHE A 143 -16.13 -18.90 9.19
C PHE A 143 -15.09 -19.81 8.48
N PRO A 144 -15.36 -20.36 7.29
CA PRO A 144 -14.41 -21.22 6.59
C PRO A 144 -13.13 -20.46 6.18
N LEU A 145 -11.98 -21.14 6.21
CA LEU A 145 -10.76 -20.59 5.60
C LEU A 145 -10.94 -20.40 4.09
N GLY A 146 -10.38 -19.31 3.57
CA GLY A 146 -10.29 -19.00 2.15
C GLY A 146 -8.96 -19.41 1.54
N ASP A 147 -8.93 -19.39 0.21
CA ASP A 147 -7.73 -19.68 -0.59
C ASP A 147 -6.86 -18.43 -0.86
N GLY A 148 -7.27 -17.25 -0.36
CA GLY A 148 -6.63 -15.97 -0.66
C GLY A 148 -6.86 -15.54 -2.11
N LEU A 149 -5.91 -14.80 -2.66
CA LEU A 149 -5.86 -14.39 -4.06
C LEU A 149 -4.62 -14.94 -4.74
N ALA A 150 -4.82 -15.37 -5.99
CA ALA A 150 -3.71 -15.63 -6.88
C ALA A 150 -2.91 -14.35 -7.13
N PRO A 151 -1.56 -14.44 -7.24
CA PRO A 151 -0.74 -13.33 -7.68
C PRO A 151 -1.21 -12.79 -9.04
N PRO A 152 -1.08 -11.47 -9.30
CA PRO A 152 -1.30 -10.89 -10.62
C PRO A 152 -0.43 -11.56 -11.70
N PRO A 153 -0.91 -11.62 -12.96
CA PRO A 153 -0.17 -12.24 -14.04
C PRO A 153 1.15 -11.51 -14.32
N ARG A 154 2.26 -12.26 -14.31
CA ARG A 154 3.61 -11.76 -14.57
C ARG A 154 4.11 -12.26 -15.92
N ASP A 155 4.90 -11.42 -16.60
CA ASP A 155 5.64 -11.83 -17.78
C ASP A 155 6.85 -12.70 -17.39
N SER A 156 7.06 -13.82 -18.10
CA SER A 156 8.13 -14.77 -17.81
C SER A 156 9.54 -14.20 -17.96
N SER A 157 9.72 -13.10 -18.68
CA SER A 157 11.04 -12.47 -18.83
C SER A 157 11.54 -11.81 -17.54
N LEU A 158 10.69 -11.63 -16.52
CA LEU A 158 11.14 -11.20 -15.19
C LEU A 158 12.07 -12.25 -14.57
N ASP A 159 11.87 -13.53 -14.89
CA ASP A 159 12.69 -14.63 -14.38
C ASP A 159 13.86 -14.96 -15.34
N GLN A 160 13.69 -14.70 -16.64
CA GLN A 160 14.70 -14.96 -17.67
C GLN A 160 14.86 -13.75 -18.61
N PRO A 161 15.52 -12.66 -18.16
CA PRO A 161 15.66 -11.46 -18.96
C PRO A 161 16.65 -11.66 -20.11
N THR A 162 16.27 -11.20 -21.31
CA THR A 162 17.06 -11.29 -22.55
C THR A 162 17.43 -9.92 -23.12
N THR A 163 16.69 -8.86 -22.76
CA THR A 163 16.96 -7.49 -23.17
C THR A 163 17.49 -6.62 -22.03
N PRO A 164 18.13 -5.46 -22.32
CA PRO A 164 18.53 -4.52 -21.28
C PRO A 164 17.37 -3.98 -20.44
N LEU A 165 16.20 -3.79 -21.05
CA LEU A 165 14.97 -3.39 -20.34
C LEU A 165 14.54 -4.48 -19.37
N GLU A 166 14.40 -5.72 -19.87
CA GLU A 166 14.03 -6.90 -19.08
C GLU A 166 14.96 -7.09 -17.89
N SER A 167 16.27 -6.91 -18.08
CA SER A 167 17.24 -6.99 -16.99
C SER A 167 16.99 -5.91 -15.92
N ALA A 168 16.73 -4.66 -16.31
CA ALA A 168 16.48 -3.59 -15.36
C ALA A 168 15.17 -3.78 -14.57
N VAL A 169 14.10 -4.24 -15.24
CA VAL A 169 12.82 -4.51 -14.58
C VAL A 169 12.85 -5.77 -13.72
N SER A 170 13.62 -6.80 -14.12
CA SER A 170 13.86 -8.00 -13.30
C SER A 170 14.58 -7.63 -11.99
N ASP A 171 15.56 -6.72 -12.05
CA ASP A 171 16.23 -6.23 -10.85
C ASP A 171 15.32 -5.39 -9.95
N LEU A 172 14.39 -4.61 -10.51
CA LEU A 172 13.35 -3.91 -9.75
C LEU A 172 12.37 -4.92 -9.12
N ASP A 173 11.86 -5.88 -9.89
CA ASP A 173 10.93 -6.89 -9.39
C ASP A 173 11.54 -7.77 -8.29
N ARG A 174 12.84 -8.09 -8.37
CA ARG A 174 13.53 -8.83 -7.30
C ARG A 174 13.57 -8.04 -5.99
N GLN A 175 13.70 -6.71 -6.06
CA GLN A 175 13.64 -5.85 -4.88
C GLN A 175 12.20 -5.79 -4.33
N LEU A 176 11.20 -5.59 -5.20
CA LEU A 176 9.79 -5.61 -4.82
C LEU A 176 9.38 -6.96 -4.20
N ALA A 177 9.90 -8.07 -4.73
CA ALA A 177 9.63 -9.41 -4.22
C ALA A 177 9.98 -9.56 -2.74
N ARG A 178 11.07 -8.93 -2.28
CA ARG A 178 11.47 -8.98 -0.86
C ARG A 178 10.40 -8.37 0.05
N ILE A 179 9.83 -7.24 -0.37
CA ILE A 179 8.70 -6.61 0.33
C ILE A 179 7.49 -7.54 0.31
N ARG A 180 7.13 -8.08 -0.87
CA ARG A 180 5.99 -8.99 -1.03
C ARG A 180 6.06 -10.21 -0.12
N PHE A 181 7.24 -10.83 0.01
CA PHE A 181 7.44 -12.01 0.84
C PHE A 181 7.35 -11.72 2.34
N ALA A 182 7.58 -10.47 2.76
CA ALA A 182 7.50 -10.05 4.16
C ALA A 182 6.10 -9.54 4.55
N ASP A 183 5.21 -9.30 3.58
CA ASP A 183 3.89 -8.71 3.78
C ASP A 183 2.79 -9.79 3.89
N PRO A 184 2.25 -10.09 5.10
CA PRO A 184 1.20 -11.09 5.27
C PRO A 184 -0.13 -10.70 4.60
N VAL A 185 -0.34 -9.41 4.28
CA VAL A 185 -1.55 -8.94 3.60
C VAL A 185 -1.53 -9.33 2.11
N ASN A 186 -0.37 -9.68 1.57
CA ASN A 186 -0.19 -9.96 0.15
C ASN A 186 -0.99 -11.19 -0.34
N GLU A 187 -1.32 -12.13 0.55
CA GLU A 187 -2.15 -13.31 0.22
C GLU A 187 -3.62 -12.94 -0.01
N THR A 188 -4.14 -11.89 0.64
CA THR A 188 -5.55 -11.48 0.56
C THR A 188 -5.78 -10.23 -0.28
N ASN A 189 -4.74 -9.42 -0.44
CA ASN A 189 -4.71 -8.23 -1.28
C ASN A 189 -3.30 -8.07 -1.88
N PRO A 190 -3.03 -8.63 -3.07
CA PRO A 190 -1.71 -8.56 -3.69
C PRO A 190 -1.21 -7.12 -3.92
N ALA A 191 0.08 -6.87 -3.69
CA ALA A 191 0.73 -5.57 -3.86
C ALA A 191 2.18 -5.69 -4.34
N ASN A 192 2.75 -4.58 -4.78
CA ASN A 192 4.15 -4.46 -5.20
C ASN A 192 4.52 -5.39 -6.37
N TYR A 193 3.61 -5.64 -7.31
CA TYR A 193 3.88 -6.47 -8.49
C TYR A 193 4.24 -5.62 -9.71
N LEU A 194 5.02 -6.19 -10.63
CA LEU A 194 5.05 -5.77 -12.04
C LEU A 194 4.20 -6.76 -12.84
N THR A 195 3.12 -6.30 -13.45
CA THR A 195 2.09 -7.14 -14.10
C THR A 195 1.92 -6.80 -15.57
N LEU A 196 1.28 -7.70 -16.31
CA LEU A 196 0.74 -7.39 -17.63
C LEU A 196 -0.36 -6.31 -17.51
N ALA A 197 -0.31 -5.30 -18.37
CA ALA A 197 -1.36 -4.30 -18.44
C ALA A 197 -2.62 -4.82 -19.14
N GLY A 198 -3.76 -4.22 -18.80
CA GLY A 198 -5.01 -4.45 -19.52
C GLY A 198 -4.94 -3.89 -20.95
N ASP A 199 -5.48 -4.64 -21.91
CA ASP A 199 -5.50 -4.23 -23.33
C ASP A 199 -6.18 -2.87 -23.54
N SER A 200 -7.22 -2.57 -22.75
CA SER A 200 -7.93 -1.29 -22.80
C SER A 200 -7.05 -0.11 -22.41
N ASP A 201 -6.18 -0.28 -21.42
CA ASP A 201 -5.30 0.77 -20.93
C ASP A 201 -4.22 1.07 -21.97
N ILE A 202 -3.57 0.02 -22.50
CA ILE A 202 -2.58 0.17 -23.57
C ILE A 202 -3.21 0.79 -24.83
N ALA A 203 -4.44 0.41 -25.18
CA ALA A 203 -5.14 1.01 -26.31
C ALA A 203 -5.45 2.51 -26.08
N ARG A 204 -5.85 2.91 -24.86
CA ARG A 204 -6.03 4.32 -24.49
C ARG A 204 -4.72 5.10 -24.59
N ILE A 205 -3.63 4.55 -24.05
CA ILE A 205 -2.30 5.15 -24.07
C ILE A 205 -1.82 5.38 -25.50
N LYS A 206 -1.90 4.35 -26.36
CA LYS A 206 -1.48 4.44 -27.78
C LYS A 206 -2.30 5.44 -28.60
N ARG A 207 -3.56 5.69 -28.23
CA ARG A 207 -4.38 6.74 -28.89
C ARG A 207 -3.93 8.15 -28.52
N ARG A 208 -3.37 8.34 -27.32
CA ARG A 208 -3.01 9.67 -26.80
C ARG A 208 -1.56 10.06 -27.11
N TRP A 209 -0.65 9.10 -27.07
CA TRP A 209 0.78 9.34 -27.21
C TRP A 209 1.46 8.30 -28.11
N ASN A 210 2.45 8.77 -28.86
CA ASN A 210 3.44 7.92 -29.49
C ASN A 210 4.64 7.74 -28.52
N LEU A 211 4.52 6.79 -27.59
CA LEU A 211 5.53 6.57 -26.55
C LEU A 211 6.80 5.89 -27.09
N PRO A 212 7.98 6.15 -26.52
CA PRO A 212 9.19 5.41 -26.83
C PRO A 212 9.03 3.91 -26.54
N GLY A 213 9.61 3.08 -27.40
CA GLY A 213 9.46 1.62 -27.36
C GLY A 213 9.69 1.00 -25.98
N ASN A 214 10.77 1.38 -25.28
CA ASN A 214 11.09 0.78 -23.98
C ASN A 214 10.08 1.15 -22.89
N TYR A 215 9.53 2.37 -22.91
CA TYR A 215 8.52 2.76 -21.94
C TYR A 215 7.17 2.12 -22.25
N LEU A 216 6.79 2.05 -23.54
CA LEU A 216 5.56 1.35 -23.94
C LEU A 216 5.62 -0.14 -23.61
N GLU A 217 6.76 -0.79 -23.82
CA GLU A 217 6.99 -2.18 -23.46
C GLU A 217 6.93 -2.37 -21.94
N PHE A 218 7.54 -1.47 -21.17
CA PHE A 218 7.44 -1.44 -19.71
C PHE A 218 5.98 -1.39 -19.23
N LEU A 219 5.20 -0.45 -19.76
CA LEU A 219 3.78 -0.35 -19.42
C LEU A 219 3.00 -1.60 -19.84
N THR A 220 3.35 -2.23 -20.97
CA THR A 220 2.59 -3.38 -21.48
C THR A 220 2.86 -4.65 -20.66
N ARG A 221 4.13 -4.91 -20.33
CA ARG A 221 4.58 -6.20 -19.78
C ARG A 221 4.93 -6.16 -18.29
N PHE A 222 5.29 -4.98 -17.78
CA PHE A 222 5.88 -4.79 -16.46
C PHE A 222 5.23 -3.61 -15.73
N SER A 223 3.94 -3.38 -15.96
CA SER A 223 3.21 -2.27 -15.32
C SER A 223 3.23 -2.42 -13.81
N PRO A 224 3.63 -1.39 -13.04
CA PRO A 224 3.43 -1.36 -11.61
C PRO A 224 1.97 -1.65 -11.23
N PHE A 225 1.79 -2.51 -10.23
CA PHE A 225 0.50 -2.88 -9.67
C PHE A 225 0.54 -2.73 -8.15
N ASN A 226 -0.34 -1.85 -7.66
CA ASN A 226 -0.58 -1.61 -6.24
C ASN A 226 0.75 -1.47 -5.46
N LEU A 227 1.58 -0.51 -5.85
CA LEU A 227 2.84 -0.26 -5.15
C LEU A 227 2.55 0.36 -3.79
N THR A 228 2.96 -0.32 -2.73
CA THR A 228 2.82 0.12 -1.33
C THR A 228 4.17 0.32 -0.67
N CYS A 229 5.25 -0.13 -1.30
CA CYS A 229 6.61 0.09 -0.84
C CYS A 229 7.11 1.49 -1.20
N THR A 230 8.11 1.95 -0.46
CA THR A 230 8.86 3.15 -0.81
C THR A 230 9.82 2.87 -1.97
N LEU A 231 9.61 3.56 -3.09
CA LEU A 231 10.62 3.67 -4.15
C LEU A 231 11.46 4.93 -3.93
N ARG A 232 12.76 4.87 -4.19
CA ARG A 232 13.65 6.02 -4.08
C ARG A 232 14.51 6.23 -5.30
N LEU A 233 14.82 7.49 -5.51
CA LEU A 233 15.72 7.97 -6.53
C LEU A 233 16.94 8.65 -5.87
N PRO A 234 18.16 8.48 -6.41
CA PRO A 234 19.32 9.19 -5.92
C PRO A 234 19.10 10.70 -5.97
N ARG A 235 19.45 11.39 -4.88
CA ARG A 235 19.33 12.85 -4.71
C ARG A 235 17.90 13.40 -4.72
N VAL A 236 16.91 12.53 -4.53
CA VAL A 236 15.51 12.90 -4.31
C VAL A 236 15.18 12.49 -2.88
N GLU A 237 14.74 13.42 -2.05
CA GLU A 237 14.51 13.17 -0.62
C GLU A 237 13.19 12.44 -0.37
N SER A 238 12.22 12.70 -1.23
CA SER A 238 10.87 12.12 -1.18
C SER A 238 10.79 10.77 -1.90
N ASP A 239 9.77 10.00 -1.53
CA ASP A 239 9.50 8.70 -2.15
C ASP A 239 8.89 8.88 -3.54
N LEU A 240 9.32 8.06 -4.48
CA LEU A 240 8.85 8.03 -5.86
C LEU A 240 7.54 7.24 -5.95
N TRP A 241 6.52 7.86 -6.50
CA TRP A 241 5.38 7.19 -7.09
C TRP A 241 5.65 6.93 -8.57
N LEU A 242 5.50 5.69 -9.03
CA LEU A 242 5.76 5.29 -10.42
C LEU A 242 4.45 4.91 -11.11
N CYS A 243 4.20 5.49 -12.28
CA CYS A 243 2.99 5.21 -13.05
C CYS A 243 3.05 3.82 -13.69
N GLY A 244 1.92 3.12 -13.63
CA GLY A 244 1.60 1.97 -14.47
C GLY A 244 0.59 2.32 -15.55
N ALA A 245 0.26 1.33 -16.38
CA ALA A 245 -0.66 1.55 -17.50
C ALA A 245 -2.06 1.97 -17.03
N GLY A 246 -2.53 1.41 -15.91
CA GLY A 246 -3.88 1.65 -15.39
C GLY A 246 -4.10 3.06 -14.85
N ASN A 247 -3.04 3.75 -14.37
CA ASN A 247 -3.16 5.08 -13.80
C ASN A 247 -2.43 6.18 -14.59
N LEU A 248 -1.64 5.87 -15.62
CA LEU A 248 -0.84 6.87 -16.35
C LEU A 248 -1.65 8.09 -16.81
N MET A 249 -2.88 7.90 -17.29
CA MET A 249 -3.75 8.99 -17.73
C MET A 249 -4.18 9.89 -16.58
N ASP A 250 -4.58 9.28 -15.46
CA ASP A 250 -5.12 10.00 -14.31
C ASP A 250 -4.00 10.77 -13.59
N GLU A 251 -2.78 10.24 -13.62
CA GLU A 251 -1.58 10.90 -13.07
C GLU A 251 -1.13 12.13 -13.88
N GLN A 252 -1.73 12.40 -15.03
CA GLN A 252 -1.52 13.68 -15.72
C GLN A 252 -2.35 14.82 -15.10
N VAL A 253 -3.37 14.51 -14.30
CA VAL A 253 -4.23 15.50 -13.64
C VAL A 253 -3.46 16.25 -12.57
N GLY A 254 -3.50 17.58 -12.63
CA GLY A 254 -2.71 18.48 -11.79
C GLY A 254 -1.34 18.85 -12.37
N PHE A 255 -0.92 18.19 -13.47
CA PHE A 255 0.29 18.54 -14.21
C PHE A 255 -0.04 19.03 -15.61
N ALA A 256 -0.53 18.14 -16.47
CA ALA A 256 -0.87 18.45 -17.86
C ALA A 256 -2.37 18.69 -18.06
N ILE A 257 -3.20 18.23 -17.12
CA ILE A 257 -4.65 18.27 -17.21
C ILE A 257 -5.22 18.97 -15.97
N ASP A 258 -6.12 19.93 -16.18
CA ASP A 258 -6.85 20.60 -15.11
C ASP A 258 -7.83 19.62 -14.45
N ARG A 259 -7.88 19.62 -13.11
CA ARG A 259 -8.74 18.68 -12.37
C ARG A 259 -10.22 19.01 -12.48
N GLU A 260 -10.59 20.28 -12.58
CA GLU A 260 -11.98 20.73 -12.57
C GLU A 260 -12.58 20.65 -13.98
N THR A 261 -11.84 21.10 -15.00
CA THR A 261 -12.35 21.15 -16.37
C THR A 261 -11.99 19.93 -17.20
N GLY A 262 -10.88 19.25 -16.87
CA GLY A 262 -10.33 18.17 -17.67
C GLY A 262 -9.61 18.65 -18.94
N ASP A 263 -9.42 19.96 -19.11
CA ASP A 263 -8.70 20.54 -20.23
C ASP A 263 -7.19 20.47 -20.02
N ASN A 264 -6.41 20.65 -21.09
CA ASN A 264 -4.96 20.76 -20.94
C ASN A 264 -4.58 22.08 -20.26
N LEU A 265 -3.62 22.03 -19.34
CA LEU A 265 -3.04 23.22 -18.73
C LEU A 265 -2.10 23.94 -19.73
N GLU A 266 -2.29 25.25 -19.88
CA GLU A 266 -1.58 26.05 -20.90
C GLU A 266 -0.06 26.16 -20.65
N ASP A 267 0.35 26.12 -19.38
CA ASP A 267 1.73 26.24 -18.92
C ASP A 267 2.49 24.91 -18.91
N TRP A 268 1.81 23.79 -19.19
CA TRP A 268 2.44 22.47 -19.29
C TRP A 268 2.95 22.16 -20.71
N PRO A 269 4.22 21.77 -20.90
CA PRO A 269 4.71 21.39 -22.22
C PRO A 269 4.03 20.11 -22.75
N GLN A 270 3.33 20.22 -23.88
CA GLN A 270 2.50 19.13 -24.43
C GLN A 270 3.26 17.84 -24.82
N ASN A 271 4.58 17.94 -25.01
CA ASN A 271 5.47 16.83 -25.31
C ASN A 271 5.98 16.09 -24.06
N LEU A 272 5.64 16.57 -22.85
CA LEU A 272 6.00 15.92 -21.59
C LEU A 272 4.87 15.00 -21.12
N VAL A 273 5.24 13.78 -20.78
CA VAL A 273 4.33 12.79 -20.17
C VAL A 273 4.86 12.45 -18.79
N VAL A 274 4.09 12.73 -17.74
CA VAL A 274 4.45 12.38 -16.37
C VAL A 274 4.42 10.86 -16.24
N ILE A 275 5.53 10.26 -15.82
CA ILE A 275 5.67 8.81 -15.62
C ILE A 275 5.84 8.44 -14.14
N GLY A 276 5.89 9.44 -13.28
CA GLY A 276 5.98 9.31 -11.83
C GLY A 276 6.14 10.68 -11.18
N GLN A 277 6.07 10.72 -9.86
CA GLN A 277 6.28 11.96 -9.10
C GLN A 277 6.90 11.66 -7.74
N ALA A 278 7.55 12.64 -7.14
CA ALA A 278 7.97 12.59 -5.75
C ALA A 278 7.50 13.87 -5.05
N PHE A 279 6.47 13.74 -4.18
CA PHE A 279 5.91 14.86 -3.43
C PHE A 279 5.53 16.08 -4.30
N GLY A 280 4.85 15.84 -5.43
CA GLY A 280 4.46 16.89 -6.37
C GLY A 280 5.50 17.24 -7.44
N ASP A 281 6.77 16.82 -7.28
CA ASP A 281 7.79 17.01 -8.31
C ASP A 281 7.65 15.94 -9.41
N PRO A 282 7.37 16.30 -10.67
CA PRO A 282 7.15 15.32 -11.73
C PRO A 282 8.47 14.70 -12.21
N PHE A 283 8.40 13.44 -12.63
CA PHE A 283 9.36 12.81 -13.52
C PHE A 283 8.67 12.55 -14.85
N ALA A 284 9.08 13.26 -15.91
CA ALA A 284 8.38 13.24 -17.19
C ALA A 284 9.28 12.80 -18.34
N LEU A 285 8.75 11.97 -19.25
CA LEU A 285 9.37 11.67 -20.53
C LEU A 285 9.24 12.86 -21.46
N ASP A 286 10.34 13.26 -22.10
CA ASP A 286 10.31 14.24 -23.17
C ASP A 286 10.21 13.61 -24.55
N LEU A 287 8.98 13.55 -25.07
CA LEU A 287 8.68 12.97 -26.37
C LEU A 287 9.27 13.77 -27.54
N SER A 288 9.51 15.07 -27.38
CA SER A 288 10.14 15.89 -28.44
C SER A 288 11.61 15.52 -28.66
N ARG A 289 12.23 14.90 -27.65
CA ARG A 289 13.62 14.44 -27.65
C ARG A 289 13.74 12.92 -27.78
N ALA A 290 12.66 12.22 -28.12
CA ALA A 290 12.67 10.77 -28.30
C ALA A 290 13.61 10.36 -29.45
N LYS A 291 14.45 9.35 -29.19
CA LYS A 291 15.38 8.76 -30.15
C LYS A 291 15.20 7.24 -30.16
N GLY A 292 14.47 6.74 -31.15
CA GLY A 292 14.16 5.31 -31.26
C GLY A 292 13.30 4.84 -30.09
N SER A 293 13.81 3.91 -29.28
CA SER A 293 13.08 3.32 -28.16
C SER A 293 13.20 4.07 -26.84
N GLU A 294 13.91 5.20 -26.81
CA GLU A 294 14.25 5.94 -25.59
C GLU A 294 13.91 7.43 -25.69
N ALA A 295 13.65 8.05 -24.54
CA ALA A 295 13.56 9.50 -24.39
C ALA A 295 14.13 9.91 -23.01
N PRO A 296 14.68 11.12 -22.87
CA PRO A 296 15.19 11.60 -21.59
C PRO A 296 14.04 11.81 -20.59
N ILE A 297 14.36 11.64 -19.31
CA ILE A 297 13.48 11.94 -18.19
C ILE A 297 13.88 13.30 -17.62
N LEU A 298 12.92 14.21 -17.60
CA LEU A 298 13.04 15.52 -16.98
C LEU A 298 12.37 15.52 -15.61
N THR A 299 12.79 16.43 -14.73
CA THR A 299 12.12 16.72 -13.47
C THR A 299 12.16 18.22 -13.21
N ALA A 300 11.23 18.72 -12.41
CA ALA A 300 11.12 20.11 -12.01
C ALA A 300 10.63 20.17 -10.57
N GLU A 301 10.98 21.22 -9.84
CA GLU A 301 10.45 21.47 -8.51
C GLU A 301 9.06 22.12 -8.61
N HIS A 302 8.09 21.60 -7.88
CA HIS A 302 6.76 22.18 -7.82
C HIS A 302 6.74 23.47 -6.96
N GLY A 303 5.74 24.32 -7.17
CA GLY A 303 5.52 25.51 -6.32
C GLY A 303 6.39 26.72 -6.63
N CYS A 304 7.26 26.66 -7.64
CA CYS A 304 8.09 27.80 -8.08
C CYS A 304 7.34 28.82 -8.98
N GLY A 305 6.06 28.59 -9.27
CA GLY A 305 5.22 29.44 -10.11
C GLY A 305 5.43 29.29 -11.62
N VAL A 306 6.56 28.73 -12.05
CA VAL A 306 6.85 28.30 -13.43
C VAL A 306 7.57 26.96 -13.41
N TRP A 307 7.32 26.13 -14.43
CA TRP A 307 8.01 24.85 -14.57
C TRP A 307 9.40 25.02 -15.19
N GLU A 308 10.44 24.81 -14.39
CA GLU A 308 11.84 24.79 -14.85
C GLU A 308 12.38 23.35 -14.88
N PHE A 309 12.31 22.72 -16.05
CA PHE A 309 12.73 21.33 -16.21
C PHE A 309 14.24 21.19 -16.34
N ILE A 310 14.81 20.26 -15.57
CA ILE A 310 16.18 19.77 -15.70
C ILE A 310 16.18 18.28 -16.09
N GLU A 311 17.22 17.84 -16.79
CA GLU A 311 17.36 16.43 -17.13
C GLU A 311 17.78 15.61 -15.90
N TYR A 312 16.93 14.66 -15.50
CA TYR A 312 17.23 13.72 -14.42
C TYR A 312 17.96 12.46 -14.93
N ALA A 313 17.57 11.99 -16.12
CA ALA A 313 18.16 10.80 -16.74
C ALA A 313 18.12 10.91 -18.27
N PRO A 314 19.16 10.46 -18.99
CA PRO A 314 19.22 10.57 -20.45
C PRO A 314 18.27 9.61 -21.18
N SER A 315 17.73 8.62 -20.49
CA SER A 315 16.84 7.59 -21.05
C SER A 315 15.96 6.95 -19.98
N PHE A 316 14.84 6.35 -20.36
CA PHE A 316 13.96 5.62 -19.45
C PHE A 316 14.68 4.41 -18.82
N LEU A 317 15.49 3.68 -19.60
CA LEU A 317 16.28 2.58 -19.06
C LEU A 317 17.26 3.04 -17.98
N SER A 318 17.92 4.19 -18.17
CA SER A 318 18.84 4.74 -17.17
C SER A 318 18.10 5.23 -15.92
N PHE A 319 16.87 5.71 -16.07
CA PHE A 319 15.98 6.06 -14.96
C PHE A 319 15.59 4.82 -14.14
N LEU A 320 15.11 3.74 -14.77
CA LEU A 320 14.78 2.49 -14.08
C LEU A 320 15.95 1.96 -13.25
N LYS A 321 17.16 1.98 -13.80
CA LYS A 321 18.39 1.54 -13.11
C LYS A 321 18.76 2.39 -11.88
N LYS A 322 18.18 3.58 -11.73
CA LYS A 322 18.35 4.43 -10.54
C LYS A 322 17.34 4.11 -9.43
N ILE A 323 16.20 3.52 -9.75
CA ILE A 323 15.15 3.21 -8.77
C ILE A 323 15.65 2.15 -7.77
N ARG A 324 15.43 2.39 -6.49
CA ARG A 324 15.69 1.44 -5.40
C ARG A 324 14.42 1.26 -4.58
N VAL A 325 14.15 0.03 -4.16
CA VAL A 325 13.07 -0.25 -3.20
C VAL A 325 13.66 -0.22 -1.79
N ARG A 326 12.96 0.37 -0.84
CA ARG A 326 13.27 0.27 0.59
C ARG A 326 12.14 -0.43 1.34
N ASP A 327 12.56 -1.17 2.36
CA ASP A 327 11.71 -1.79 3.37
C ASP A 327 11.12 -0.73 4.32
#